data_AF-A0A932CAF4-F1
#
_entry.id   AF-A0A932CAF4-F1
#
_cell.length_a   1.000
_cell.length_b   1.000
_cell.length_c   1.000
_cell.angle_alpha   90.00
_cell.angle_beta   90.00
_cell.angle_gamma   90.00
#
_symmetry.space_group_name_H-M   'P 1'
#
loop_
_entity.id
_entity.type
_entity.pdbx_description
1 polymer ?
#
loop_
_entity_poly.entity_id
_entity_poly.type
_entity_poly.pdbx_seq_one_letter_code
_entity_poly.pdbx_strand_id
1 'polypeptide(L)'
;MPLIKPRTRGKQFIRLISRLDRENNETLHAYAHFIGESAEYVLNQLLETVLAKDKEFIAWRAEHSESYVPLPRRDQKQAGKINRPRAASLTHAAAASGVAG
;
A
#
# COMPACT_ATOMS: atom_id res chain seq x y z
N MET A 1 -7.38 -10.97 -30.18
CA MET A 1 -6.80 -9.60 -30.12
C MET A 1 -6.85 -9.12 -28.67
N PRO A 2 -5.78 -8.54 -28.10
CA PRO A 2 -5.80 -8.01 -26.74
C PRO A 2 -6.71 -6.78 -26.64
N LEU A 3 -7.58 -6.76 -25.63
CA LEU A 3 -8.50 -5.64 -25.35
C LEU A 3 -7.78 -4.48 -24.63
N ILE A 4 -6.68 -4.79 -23.96
CA ILE A 4 -5.90 -3.86 -23.16
C ILE A 4 -4.82 -3.22 -24.05
N LYS A 5 -4.79 -1.89 -24.09
CA LYS A 5 -3.81 -1.12 -24.88
C LYS A 5 -2.44 -1.08 -24.19
N PRO A 6 -1.36 -0.66 -24.85
CA PRO A 6 -0.09 -0.37 -24.18
C PRO A 6 -0.14 0.90 -23.34
N ARG A 7 0.66 0.97 -22.27
CA ARG A 7 0.61 2.05 -21.28
C ARG A 7 1.01 3.43 -21.84
N THR A 8 0.21 4.47 -21.55
CA THR A 8 0.57 5.88 -21.72
C THR A 8 1.25 6.38 -20.45
N ARG A 9 2.47 6.95 -20.56
CA ARG A 9 3.27 7.42 -19.41
C ARG A 9 2.55 8.59 -18.69
N GLY A 10 2.66 8.65 -17.35
CA GLY A 10 2.21 9.80 -16.54
C GLY A 10 1.09 9.56 -15.52
N LYS A 11 0.55 8.34 -15.39
CA LYS A 11 -0.47 8.02 -14.37
C LYS A 11 0.16 7.87 -12.98
N GLN A 12 -0.50 8.40 -11.95
CA GLN A 12 -0.15 8.16 -10.55
C GLN A 12 -0.65 6.76 -10.13
N PHE A 13 0.20 5.98 -9.46
CA PHE A 13 -0.15 4.66 -8.95
C PHE A 13 -0.14 4.70 -7.42
N ILE A 14 -1.16 4.11 -6.82
CA ILE A 14 -1.28 3.92 -5.37
C ILE A 14 -1.17 2.43 -5.09
N ARG A 15 -0.46 2.05 -4.02
CA ARG A 15 -0.38 0.66 -3.59
C ARG A 15 -1.76 0.17 -3.16
N LEU A 16 -2.29 -0.82 -3.87
CA LEU A 16 -3.47 -1.57 -3.48
C LEU A 16 -3.04 -2.88 -2.81
N ILE A 17 -3.49 -3.11 -1.58
CA ILE A 17 -3.34 -4.40 -0.91
C ILE A 17 -4.70 -5.08 -0.96
N SER A 18 -4.82 -6.13 -1.77
CA SER A 18 -6.05 -6.92 -1.90
C SER A 18 -5.75 -8.41 -1.73
N ARG A 19 -6.81 -9.18 -1.49
CA ARG A 19 -6.77 -10.64 -1.58
C ARG A 19 -7.47 -11.02 -2.88
N LEU A 20 -6.80 -11.86 -3.67
CA LEU A 20 -7.36 -12.45 -4.88
C LEU A 20 -7.45 -13.95 -4.68
N ASP A 21 -8.48 -14.56 -5.27
CA ASP A 21 -8.52 -16.01 -5.40
C ASP A 21 -7.30 -16.49 -6.20
N ARG A 22 -6.85 -17.71 -5.88
CA ARG A 22 -5.64 -18.29 -6.46
C ARG A 22 -5.70 -18.31 -7.99
N GLU A 23 -6.83 -18.76 -8.55
CA GLU A 23 -7.04 -18.85 -10.00
C GLU A 23 -7.05 -17.47 -10.68
N ASN A 24 -7.65 -16.47 -10.03
CA ASN A 24 -7.68 -15.10 -10.52
C ASN A 24 -6.27 -14.50 -10.55
N ASN A 25 -5.45 -14.79 -9.53
CA ASN A 25 -4.06 -14.35 -9.49
C ASN A 25 -3.22 -15.01 -10.60
N GLU A 26 -3.36 -16.33 -10.80
CA GLU A 26 -2.65 -17.04 -11.88
C GLU A 26 -3.04 -16.50 -13.26
N THR A 27 -4.34 -16.29 -13.48
CA THR A 27 -4.88 -15.74 -14.74
C THR A 27 -4.38 -14.32 -14.99
N LEU A 28 -4.37 -13.47 -13.97
CA LEU A 28 -3.84 -12.11 -14.06
C LEU A 28 -2.37 -12.10 -14.50
N HIS A 29 -1.54 -12.94 -13.89
CA HIS A 29 -0.12 -13.04 -14.24
C HIS A 29 0.11 -13.62 -15.63
N ALA A 30 -0.66 -14.65 -16.02
CA ALA A 30 -0.58 -15.22 -17.36
C ALA A 30 -0.94 -14.18 -18.44
N TYR A 31 -2.00 -13.40 -18.21
CA TYR A 31 -2.43 -12.36 -19.13
C TYR A 31 -1.41 -11.22 -19.23
N ALA A 32 -0.88 -10.78 -18.08
CA ALA A 32 0.16 -9.76 -18.03
C ALA A 32 1.39 -10.17 -18.86
N HIS A 33 1.81 -11.43 -18.73
CA HIS A 33 2.89 -11.98 -19.53
C HIS A 33 2.56 -12.01 -21.03
N PHE A 34 1.33 -12.44 -21.39
CA PHE A 34 0.88 -12.49 -22.78
C PHE A 34 0.92 -11.13 -23.49
N ILE A 35 0.58 -10.05 -22.80
CA ILE A 35 0.61 -8.69 -23.38
C ILE A 35 1.91 -7.91 -23.09
N GLY A 36 2.86 -8.49 -22.35
CA GLY A 36 4.13 -7.86 -22.01
C GLY A 36 4.03 -6.66 -21.07
N GLU A 37 2.99 -6.60 -20.24
CA GLU A 37 2.74 -5.51 -19.30
C GLU A 37 2.72 -6.01 -17.84
N SER A 38 2.65 -5.10 -16.87
CA SER A 38 2.59 -5.49 -15.46
C SER A 38 1.20 -5.99 -15.05
N ALA A 39 1.14 -6.88 -14.05
CA ALA A 39 -0.12 -7.31 -13.44
C ALA A 39 -0.92 -6.12 -12.89
N GLU A 40 -0.24 -5.11 -12.33
CA GLU A 40 -0.87 -3.85 -11.89
C GLU A 40 -1.54 -3.12 -13.06
N TYR A 41 -0.89 -3.07 -14.22
CA TYR A 41 -1.45 -2.42 -15.40
C TYR A 41 -2.70 -3.15 -15.89
N VAL A 42 -2.62 -4.48 -16.03
CA VAL A 42 -3.76 -5.32 -16.40
C VAL A 42 -4.92 -5.13 -15.43
N LEU A 43 -4.66 -5.13 -14.12
CA LEU A 43 -5.70 -4.94 -13.11
C LEU A 43 -6.40 -3.58 -13.23
N ASN A 44 -5.63 -2.50 -13.43
CA ASN A 44 -6.21 -1.17 -13.66
C ASN A 44 -7.08 -1.15 -14.92
N GLN A 45 -6.65 -1.81 -15.99
CA GLN A 45 -7.39 -1.86 -17.25
C GLN A 45 -8.63 -2.74 -17.16
N LEU A 46 -8.61 -3.83 -16.39
CA LEU A 46 -9.81 -4.61 -16.08
C LEU A 46 -10.83 -3.75 -15.32
N LEU A 47 -10.40 -2.98 -14.33
CA LEU A 47 -11.30 -2.06 -13.62
C LEU A 47 -11.87 -0.98 -14.57
N GLU A 48 -11.02 -0.31 -15.35
CA GLU A 48 -11.45 0.72 -16.31
C GLU A 48 -12.43 0.15 -17.35
N THR A 49 -12.19 -1.07 -17.86
CA THR A 49 -13.01 -1.62 -18.96
C THR A 49 -14.27 -2.36 -18.51
N VAL A 50 -14.23 -3.05 -17.37
CA VAL A 50 -15.39 -3.78 -16.84
C VAL A 50 -16.36 -2.82 -16.19
N LEU A 51 -15.88 -1.92 -15.31
CA LEU A 51 -16.76 -0.97 -14.62
C LEU A 51 -17.35 0.08 -15.57
N ALA A 52 -16.63 0.48 -16.63
CA ALA A 52 -17.18 1.39 -17.64
C ALA A 52 -18.28 0.77 -18.51
N LYS A 53 -18.52 -0.53 -18.41
CA LYS A 53 -19.61 -1.22 -19.13
C LYS A 53 -20.84 -1.45 -18.25
N ASP A 54 -20.72 -1.29 -16.94
CA ASP A 54 -21.82 -1.46 -16.00
C ASP A 54 -22.68 -0.18 -15.95
N LYS A 55 -23.80 -0.21 -16.68
CA LYS A 55 -24.70 0.94 -16.81
C LYS A 55 -25.37 1.31 -15.48
N GLU A 56 -25.69 0.32 -14.65
CA GLU A 56 -26.31 0.55 -13.35
C GLU A 56 -25.31 1.22 -12.42
N PHE A 57 -24.07 0.70 -12.38
CA PHE A 57 -23.00 1.34 -11.62
C PHE A 57 -22.70 2.76 -12.10
N ILE A 58 -22.69 3.01 -13.41
CA ILE A 58 -22.49 4.35 -13.96
C ILE A 58 -23.60 5.31 -13.53
N ALA A 59 -24.86 4.89 -13.63
CA ALA A 59 -26.00 5.69 -13.19
C ALA A 59 -25.89 5.99 -11.68
N TRP A 60 -25.62 4.96 -10.87
CA TRP A 60 -25.42 5.10 -9.44
C TRP A 60 -24.26 6.04 -9.09
N ARG A 61 -23.12 5.95 -9.79
CA ARG A 61 -21.95 6.83 -9.59
C ARG A 61 -22.23 8.30 -9.91
N ALA A 62 -23.15 8.59 -10.83
CA ALA A 62 -23.55 9.97 -11.13
C ALA A 62 -24.26 10.63 -9.95
N GLU A 63 -25.00 9.85 -9.17
CA GLU A 63 -25.73 10.30 -7.99
C GLU A 63 -24.86 10.31 -6.71
N HIS A 64 -23.81 9.46 -6.65
CA HIS A 64 -22.99 9.23 -5.45
C HIS A 64 -21.54 9.67 -5.65
N SER A 65 -21.37 10.93 -6.04
CA SER A 65 -20.06 11.50 -6.38
C SER A 65 -19.08 11.52 -5.21
N GLU A 66 -19.55 11.48 -3.97
CA GLU A 66 -18.77 11.46 -2.73
C GLU A 66 -18.21 10.08 -2.35
N SER A 67 -18.65 9.02 -3.04
CA SER A 67 -18.20 7.65 -2.80
C SER A 67 -16.77 7.43 -3.33
N TYR A 68 -15.79 7.93 -2.58
CA TYR A 68 -14.36 7.74 -2.82
C TYR A 68 -13.71 7.00 -1.65
N VAL A 69 -12.49 6.48 -1.87
CA VAL A 69 -11.69 5.86 -0.81
C VAL A 69 -11.59 6.84 0.36
N PRO A 70 -12.03 6.45 1.58
CA PRO A 70 -11.96 7.33 2.73
C PRO A 70 -10.52 7.79 2.94
N LEU A 71 -10.29 9.10 3.02
CA LEU A 71 -8.98 9.59 3.39
C LEU A 71 -8.65 9.06 4.79
N PRO A 72 -7.43 8.53 5.02
CA PRO A 72 -7.04 8.12 6.35
C PRO A 72 -7.21 9.32 7.29
N ARG A 73 -8.09 9.19 8.28
CA ARG A 73 -8.23 10.21 9.33
C ARG A 73 -6.85 10.33 9.96
N ARG A 74 -6.20 11.50 9.79
CA ARG A 74 -5.00 11.83 10.56
C ARG A 74 -5.45 11.87 12.01
N ASP A 75 -5.22 10.78 12.73
CA ASP A 75 -5.48 10.70 14.16
C ASP A 75 -4.66 11.78 14.86
N GLN A 76 -5.32 12.90 15.11
CA GLN A 76 -4.88 14.01 15.94
C GLN A 76 -4.91 13.54 17.40
N LYS A 77 -4.13 12.51 17.76
CA LYS A 77 -4.01 12.02 19.13
C LYS A 77 -2.75 11.17 19.32
N GLN A 78 -1.61 11.84 19.39
CA GLN A 78 -0.51 11.47 20.31
C GLN A 78 0.47 12.64 20.53
N ALA A 79 -0.02 13.87 20.55
CA ALA A 79 0.66 14.95 21.25
C ALA A 79 0.32 14.82 22.74
N GLY A 80 1.14 14.07 23.48
CA GLY A 80 1.02 13.95 24.92
C GLY A 80 1.08 12.51 25.40
N LYS A 81 2.31 11.99 25.54
CA LYS A 81 2.66 11.23 26.75
C LYS A 81 4.19 11.20 26.98
N ILE A 82 4.61 12.19 27.78
CA ILE A 82 5.52 12.10 28.94
C ILE A 82 7.01 11.80 28.69
N ASN A 83 7.81 12.86 28.88
CA ASN A 83 9.20 12.85 29.34
C ASN A 83 9.48 11.73 30.35
N ARG A 84 10.41 10.82 30.06
CA ARG A 84 11.15 10.11 31.12
C ARG A 84 12.62 10.52 31.06
N PRO A 85 13.19 11.05 32.16
CA PRO A 85 14.57 11.48 32.18
C PRO A 85 15.50 10.26 32.17
N ARG A 86 16.61 10.43 31.46
CA ARG A 86 17.76 9.52 31.42
C ARG A 86 18.34 9.42 32.83
N ALA A 87 18.09 8.31 33.52
CA ALA A 87 18.76 8.00 34.79
C ALA A 87 20.25 7.76 34.51
N ALA A 88 21.07 8.75 34.89
CA ALA A 88 22.49 8.56 35.11
C ALA A 88 22.66 7.94 36.50
N SER A 89 23.25 6.74 36.57
CA SER A 89 23.77 6.18 37.81
C SER A 89 25.22 5.78 37.57
N LEU A 90 26.10 6.72 37.89
CA LEU A 90 27.52 6.49 38.15
C LEU A 90 27.70 5.68 39.45
N THR A 91 28.87 5.06 39.57
CA THR A 91 29.56 4.53 40.77
C THR A 91 29.25 3.09 41.22
N HIS A 92 30.22 2.21 40.97
CA HIS A 92 30.96 1.60 42.07
C HIS A 92 32.45 1.51 41.72
N ALA A 93 33.26 2.19 42.51
CA ALA A 93 34.71 2.08 42.55
C ALA A 93 35.12 0.94 43.49
N ALA A 94 36.24 0.27 43.20
CA ALA A 94 37.18 -0.43 44.10
C ALA A 94 37.89 -1.53 43.30
N ALA A 95 39.18 -1.82 43.41
CA ALA A 95 40.31 -1.21 44.08
C ALA A 95 41.56 -1.87 43.45
N ALA A 96 42.66 -1.15 43.39
CA ALA A 96 43.96 -1.69 43.02
C ALA A 96 44.42 -2.78 44.01
N SER A 97 45.07 -3.82 43.52
CA SER A 97 46.09 -4.58 44.25
C SER A 97 47.01 -5.25 43.24
N GLY A 98 48.28 -4.84 43.25
CA GLY A 98 49.35 -5.46 42.47
C GLY A 98 49.98 -6.65 43.21
N VAL A 99 51.24 -6.93 42.80
CA VAL A 99 52.19 -7.98 43.23
C VAL A 99 52.16 -9.20 42.28
N ALA A 100 53.05 -9.22 41.28
CA ALA A 100 54.40 -9.83 41.25
C ALA A 100 54.30 -11.37 41.07
N GLY A 101 55.12 -12.07 40.31
CA GLY A 101 56.43 -11.88 39.69
C GLY A 101 56.89 -13.29 39.33
#